data_AF-A0AAV4G3P0-F1
#
_entry.id   AF-A0AAV4G3P0-F1
#
_cell.length_a   1.000
_cell.length_b   1.000
_cell.length_c   1.000
_cell.angle_alpha   90.00
_cell.angle_beta   90.00
_cell.angle_gamma   90.00
#
_symmetry.space_group_name_H-M   'P 1'
#
loop_
_entity.id
_entity.type
_entity.pdbx_description
1 polymer ?
#
loop_
_entity_poly.entity_id
_entity_poly.type
_entity_poly.pdbx_seq_one_letter_code
_entity_poly.pdbx_strand_id
1 'polypeptide(L)'
;MLISSTWQLLKARQSTLSRAESARKKRSQQRKNQERFLIDPFARQLFQQPKSGILVVSREDIEAHLKKSYSDTNRELPLEETAGLIWPAAPGIKFNNKPPNLQEVVAVVNKARAKSAPGPNGVPYLLYKRCLNGLKRLHKIL
;
A
#
# COMPACT_ATOMS: atom_id res chain seq x y z
N MET A 1 17.22 63.44 2.64
CA MET A 1 16.05 62.52 2.58
C MET A 1 15.89 61.78 1.24
N LEU A 2 16.36 62.32 0.10
CA LEU A 2 16.19 61.71 -1.24
C LEU A 2 16.92 60.36 -1.47
N ILE A 3 18.06 60.12 -0.81
CA ILE A 3 18.83 58.88 -0.97
C ILE A 3 18.11 57.67 -0.34
N SER A 4 17.31 57.88 0.70
CA SER A 4 16.57 56.80 1.37
C SER A 4 15.39 56.31 0.52
N SER A 5 14.66 57.22 -0.12
CA SER A 5 13.50 56.89 -0.95
C SER A 5 13.90 56.19 -2.26
N THR A 6 15.00 56.60 -2.89
CA THR A 6 15.52 55.93 -4.09
C THR A 6 16.00 54.51 -3.78
N TRP A 7 16.66 54.30 -2.63
CA TRP A 7 17.05 52.97 -2.15
C TRP A 7 15.86 52.06 -1.85
N GLN A 8 14.80 52.59 -1.26
CA GLN A 8 13.57 51.82 -1.01
C GLN A 8 12.90 51.39 -2.32
N LEU A 9 12.83 52.27 -3.32
CA LEU A 9 12.32 51.95 -4.66
C LEU A 9 13.16 50.87 -5.36
N LEU A 10 14.48 50.96 -5.27
CA LEU A 10 15.40 49.96 -5.83
C LEU A 10 15.21 48.58 -5.19
N LYS A 11 15.11 48.52 -3.84
CA LYS A 11 14.83 47.27 -3.13
C LYS A 11 13.46 46.69 -3.47
N ALA A 12 12.44 47.55 -3.61
CA ALA A 12 11.11 47.11 -4.04
C ALA A 12 11.17 46.47 -5.44
N ARG A 13 11.83 47.14 -6.40
CA ARG A 13 12.03 46.63 -7.78
C ARG A 13 12.86 45.35 -7.83
N GLN A 14 13.91 45.23 -7.01
CA GLN A 14 14.70 44.00 -6.94
C GLN A 14 13.87 42.85 -6.36
N SER A 15 13.05 43.11 -5.34
CA SER A 15 12.18 42.10 -4.75
C SER A 15 11.12 41.59 -5.74
N THR A 16 10.54 42.47 -6.55
CA THR A 16 9.54 42.09 -7.56
C THR A 16 10.17 41.24 -8.67
N LEU A 17 11.35 41.62 -9.14
CA LEU A 17 12.11 40.83 -10.12
C LEU A 17 12.51 39.46 -9.57
N SER A 18 13.03 39.40 -8.34
CA SER A 18 13.41 38.14 -7.70
C SER A 18 12.20 37.21 -7.51
N ARG A 19 11.05 37.74 -7.06
CA ARG A 19 9.79 36.96 -6.97
C ARG A 19 9.36 36.42 -8.33
N ALA A 20 9.44 37.24 -9.38
CA ALA A 20 9.08 36.83 -10.74
C ALA A 20 10.01 35.72 -11.26
N GLU A 21 11.32 35.81 -10.97
CA GLU A 21 12.30 34.79 -11.32
C GLU A 21 12.05 33.48 -10.57
N SER A 22 11.87 33.54 -9.24
CA SER A 22 11.54 32.37 -8.41
C SER A 22 10.24 31.69 -8.89
N ALA A 23 9.22 32.47 -9.27
CA ALA A 23 7.98 31.94 -9.82
C ALA A 23 8.19 31.25 -11.19
N ARG A 24 9.08 31.77 -12.04
CA ARG A 24 9.46 31.12 -13.31
C ARG A 24 10.20 29.80 -13.05
N LYS A 25 11.21 29.81 -12.17
CA LYS A 25 11.96 28.60 -11.79
C LYS A 25 11.04 27.53 -11.20
N LYS A 26 10.14 27.91 -10.28
CA LYS A 26 9.15 27.01 -9.69
C LYS A 26 8.22 26.39 -10.75
N ARG A 27 7.70 27.18 -11.69
CA ARG A 27 6.87 26.68 -12.80
C ARG A 27 7.64 25.72 -13.71
N SER A 28 8.88 26.04 -14.05
CA SER A 28 9.74 25.15 -14.85
C SER A 28 9.98 23.81 -14.14
N GLN A 29 10.28 23.85 -12.84
CA GLN A 29 10.49 22.64 -12.05
C GLN A 29 9.21 21.80 -11.93
N GLN A 30 8.05 22.45 -11.74
CA GLN A 30 6.76 21.75 -11.71
C GLN A 30 6.48 21.03 -13.04
N ARG A 31 6.72 21.66 -14.19
CA ARG A 31 6.58 21.01 -15.50
C ARG A 31 7.48 19.80 -15.64
N LYS A 32 8.77 19.95 -15.32
CA LYS A 32 9.73 18.83 -15.33
C LYS A 32 9.31 17.68 -14.41
N ASN A 33 8.74 17.99 -13.25
CA ASN A 33 8.26 16.98 -12.31
C ASN A 33 6.99 16.28 -12.84
N GLN A 34 6.08 17.02 -13.47
CA GLN A 34 4.87 16.46 -14.11
C GLN A 34 5.25 15.53 -15.27
N GLU A 35 6.16 15.96 -16.15
CA GLU A 35 6.69 15.14 -17.24
C GLU A 35 7.34 13.86 -16.70
N ARG A 36 8.19 13.98 -15.67
CA ARG A 36 8.78 12.81 -14.99
C ARG A 36 7.72 11.88 -14.39
N PHE A 37 6.68 12.43 -13.77
CA PHE A 37 5.61 11.65 -13.16
C PHE A 37 4.77 10.89 -14.21
N LEU A 38 4.55 11.48 -15.40
CA LEU A 38 3.85 10.77 -16.49
C LEU A 38 4.66 9.57 -17.00
N ILE A 39 5.99 9.67 -17.02
CA ILE A 39 6.90 8.60 -17.44
C ILE A 39 7.05 7.53 -16.35
N ASP A 40 7.24 7.96 -15.09
CA ASP A 40 7.42 7.09 -13.94
C ASP A 40 6.57 7.55 -12.73
N PRO A 41 5.27 7.21 -12.71
CA PRO A 41 4.34 7.74 -11.71
C PRO A 41 4.63 7.24 -10.29
N PHE A 42 5.37 6.14 -10.14
CA PHE A 42 5.67 5.54 -8.85
C PHE A 42 7.12 5.74 -8.41
N ALA A 43 7.89 6.59 -9.11
CA ALA A 43 9.32 6.78 -8.86
C ALA A 43 10.03 5.43 -8.67
N ARG A 44 9.77 4.48 -9.58
CA ARG A 44 10.28 3.11 -9.52
C ARG A 44 11.79 3.08 -9.34
N GLN A 45 12.50 4.06 -9.89
CA GLN A 45 13.95 4.20 -9.70
C GLN A 45 14.37 4.39 -8.23
N LEU A 46 13.55 5.02 -7.38
CA LEU A 46 13.83 5.17 -5.95
C LEU A 46 13.63 3.86 -5.17
N PHE A 47 12.69 3.02 -5.61
CA PHE A 47 12.34 1.76 -4.96
C PHE A 47 13.09 0.56 -5.52
N GLN A 48 13.68 0.69 -6.71
CA GLN A 48 14.60 -0.28 -7.26
C GLN A 48 15.95 -0.10 -6.57
N GLN A 49 16.15 -0.79 -5.45
CA GLN A 49 17.51 -1.11 -5.04
C GLN A 49 18.20 -1.86 -6.19
N PRO A 50 19.52 -1.66 -6.40
CA PRO A 50 20.26 -2.44 -7.39
C PRO A 50 20.04 -3.93 -7.09
N LYS A 51 19.22 -4.59 -7.92
CA LYS A 51 18.83 -6.00 -7.75
C LYS A 51 19.97 -6.96 -8.06
N SER A 52 21.11 -6.42 -8.50
CA SER A 52 22.27 -7.16 -8.96
C SER A 52 23.51 -6.62 -8.28
N GLY A 53 24.11 -7.46 -7.45
CA GLY A 53 25.50 -7.37 -7.04
C GLY A 53 26.17 -8.68 -7.44
N ILE A 54 27.42 -8.62 -7.91
CA ILE A 54 28.23 -9.83 -8.06
C ILE A 54 28.71 -10.18 -6.66
N LEU A 55 28.19 -11.27 -6.10
CA LEU A 55 28.67 -11.78 -4.85
C LEU A 55 30.00 -12.49 -5.10
N VAL A 56 31.12 -11.84 -4.77
CA VAL A 56 32.48 -12.41 -4.85
C VAL A 56 32.71 -13.25 -3.60
N VAL A 57 31.96 -14.35 -3.47
CA VAL A 57 32.08 -15.30 -2.37
C VAL A 57 31.96 -16.69 -2.96
N SER A 58 32.73 -17.64 -2.43
CA SER A 58 32.66 -19.03 -2.86
C SER A 58 31.28 -19.63 -2.56
N ARG A 59 30.89 -20.68 -3.29
CA ARG A 59 29.61 -21.34 -3.03
C ARG A 59 29.60 -21.99 -1.65
N GLU A 60 30.75 -22.51 -1.25
CA GLU A 60 30.98 -23.21 0.01
C GLU A 60 30.78 -22.28 1.21
N ASP A 61 31.28 -21.05 1.14
CA ASP A 61 31.10 -20.04 2.19
C ASP A 61 29.62 -19.64 2.34
N ILE A 62 28.88 -19.56 1.24
CA ILE A 62 27.44 -19.26 1.24
C ILE A 62 26.68 -20.42 1.87
N GLU A 63 26.94 -21.65 1.45
CA GLU A 63 26.30 -22.85 1.99
C GLU A 63 26.61 -23.03 3.49
N ALA A 64 27.85 -22.76 3.91
CA ALA A 64 28.25 -22.77 5.31
C ALA A 64 27.53 -21.68 6.12
N HIS A 65 27.40 -20.46 5.59
CA HIS A 65 26.66 -19.38 6.24
C HIS A 65 25.17 -19.70 6.36
N LEU A 66 24.55 -20.22 5.29
CA LEU A 66 23.15 -20.63 5.29
C LEU A 66 22.92 -21.76 6.29
N LYS A 67 23.80 -22.77 6.29
CA LYS A 67 23.74 -23.87 7.24
C LYS A 67 23.87 -23.34 8.66
N LYS A 68 24.82 -22.46 8.95
CA LYS A 68 24.98 -21.86 10.28
C LYS A 68 23.76 -21.02 10.71
N SER A 69 23.17 -20.25 9.80
CA SER A 69 22.12 -19.27 10.12
C SER A 69 20.73 -19.90 10.19
N TYR A 70 20.46 -20.92 9.38
CA TYR A 70 19.13 -21.50 9.21
C TYR A 70 19.05 -22.99 9.56
N SER A 71 20.14 -23.64 9.97
CA SER A 71 20.05 -25.00 10.52
C SER A 71 19.75 -24.95 12.00
N ASP A 72 18.72 -25.70 12.38
CA ASP A 72 18.47 -26.06 13.75
C ASP A 72 19.15 -27.40 14.05
N THR A 73 20.09 -27.40 15.01
CA THR A 73 20.79 -28.63 15.46
C THR A 73 19.84 -29.62 16.12
N ASN A 74 18.75 -29.12 16.69
CA ASN A 74 17.76 -29.90 17.42
C ASN A 74 16.50 -30.18 16.59
N ARG A 75 16.57 -30.01 15.26
CA ARG A 75 15.42 -30.26 14.35
C ARG A 75 14.83 -31.66 14.51
N GLU A 76 15.68 -32.65 14.74
CA GLU A 76 15.29 -34.06 14.90
C GLU A 76 14.88 -34.40 16.34
N LEU A 77 15.10 -33.49 17.30
CA LEU A 77 14.61 -33.67 18.67
C LEU A 77 13.12 -33.33 18.70
N PRO A 78 12.25 -34.26 19.13
CA PRO A 78 10.87 -33.94 19.40
C PRO A 78 10.79 -32.76 20.38
N LEU A 79 9.95 -31.78 20.09
CA LEU A 79 9.67 -30.71 21.04
C LEU A 79 9.04 -31.32 22.28
N GLU A 80 9.56 -30.97 23.46
CA GLU A 80 8.99 -31.37 24.74
C GLU A 80 7.53 -30.92 24.84
N GLU A 81 6.73 -31.69 25.59
CA GLU A 81 5.38 -31.25 25.95
C GLU A 81 5.49 -29.91 26.68
N THR A 82 4.86 -28.90 26.10
CA THR A 82 4.90 -27.53 26.62
C THR A 82 4.11 -27.46 27.93
N ALA A 83 4.84 -27.57 29.04
CA ALA A 83 4.28 -27.51 30.38
C ALA A 83 3.43 -26.25 30.55
N GLY A 84 2.14 -26.42 30.84
CA GLY A 84 1.19 -25.33 31.06
C GLY A 84 0.35 -24.91 29.85
N LEU A 85 0.50 -25.55 28.68
CA LEU A 85 -0.47 -25.35 27.60
C LEU A 85 -1.79 -26.07 27.94
N ILE A 86 -2.84 -25.28 28.14
CA ILE A 86 -4.21 -25.78 28.23
C ILE A 86 -4.74 -25.86 26.80
N TRP A 87 -4.86 -27.08 26.27
CA TRP A 87 -5.59 -27.27 25.02
C TRP A 87 -7.05 -26.87 25.27
N PRO A 88 -7.61 -25.96 24.46
CA PRO A 88 -9.02 -25.63 24.59
C PRO A 88 -9.85 -26.88 24.33
N ALA A 89 -10.96 -27.03 25.08
CA ALA A 89 -11.92 -28.08 24.79
C ALA A 89 -12.38 -27.97 23.33
N ALA A 90 -12.67 -29.11 22.71
CA ALA A 90 -13.24 -29.12 21.37
C ALA A 90 -14.47 -28.19 21.32
N PRO A 91 -14.64 -27.40 20.26
CA PRO A 91 -15.76 -26.46 20.17
C PRO A 91 -17.08 -27.23 20.28
N GLY A 92 -17.87 -26.92 21.31
CA GLY A 92 -19.17 -27.56 21.52
C GLY A 92 -20.23 -27.18 20.48
N ILE A 93 -19.99 -26.10 19.72
CA ILE A 93 -20.88 -25.60 18.68
C ILE A 93 -20.30 -25.99 17.33
N LYS A 94 -21.07 -26.78 16.56
CA LYS A 94 -20.72 -27.11 15.17
C LYS A 94 -20.76 -25.85 14.31
N PHE A 95 -19.82 -25.74 13.39
CA PHE A 95 -19.81 -24.65 12.41
C PHE A 95 -21.07 -24.72 11.53
N ASN A 96 -21.69 -23.57 11.27
CA ASN A 96 -22.86 -23.49 10.40
C ASN A 96 -22.44 -23.49 8.94
N ASN A 97 -22.53 -24.65 8.28
CA ASN A 97 -22.20 -24.82 6.87
C ASN A 97 -23.34 -24.42 5.91
N LYS A 98 -24.41 -23.78 6.40
CA LYS A 98 -25.51 -23.32 5.53
C LYS A 98 -25.03 -22.15 4.66
N PRO A 99 -25.55 -22.01 3.43
CA PRO A 99 -25.29 -20.84 2.62
C PRO A 99 -25.81 -19.58 3.33
N PRO A 100 -25.20 -18.41 3.05
CA PRO A 100 -25.58 -17.17 3.70
C PRO A 100 -27.03 -16.81 3.37
N ASN A 101 -27.75 -16.27 4.36
CA ASN A 101 -29.09 -15.73 4.14
C ASN A 101 -28.99 -14.36 3.43
N LEU A 102 -30.05 -13.96 2.71
CA LEU A 102 -30.14 -12.67 2.05
C LEU A 102 -29.88 -11.51 3.04
N GLN A 103 -30.36 -11.61 4.28
CA GLN A 103 -30.11 -10.59 5.30
C GLN A 103 -28.63 -10.47 5.69
N GLU A 104 -27.92 -11.59 5.75
CA GLU A 104 -26.48 -11.61 6.03
C GLU A 104 -25.72 -10.97 4.86
N VAL A 105 -26.11 -11.30 3.62
CA VAL A 105 -25.54 -10.68 2.41
C VAL A 105 -25.80 -9.16 2.40
N VAL A 106 -27.01 -8.71 2.75
CA VAL A 106 -27.36 -7.28 2.88
C VAL A 106 -26.44 -6.60 3.92
N ALA A 107 -26.26 -7.21 5.09
CA ALA A 107 -25.44 -6.66 6.16
C ALA A 107 -23.97 -6.49 5.73
N VAL A 108 -23.42 -7.51 5.07
CA VAL A 108 -22.04 -7.48 4.55
C VAL A 108 -21.88 -6.41 3.47
N VAL A 109 -22.78 -6.35 2.49
CA VAL A 109 -22.75 -5.36 1.41
C VAL A 109 -22.86 -3.94 1.97
N ASN A 110 -23.71 -3.71 2.97
CA ASN A 110 -23.88 -2.40 3.57
C ASN A 110 -22.66 -1.94 4.37
N LYS A 111 -21.90 -2.87 4.95
CA LYS A 111 -20.63 -2.57 5.65
C LYS A 111 -19.52 -2.09 4.72
N ALA A 112 -19.48 -2.58 3.48
CA ALA A 112 -18.50 -2.14 2.48
C ALA A 112 -18.75 -0.69 2.03
N ARG A 113 -17.72 0.10 1.72
CA ARG A 113 -17.90 1.45 1.16
C ARG A 113 -18.42 1.33 -0.26
N ALA A 114 -19.33 2.22 -0.68
CA ALA A 114 -19.89 2.17 -2.04
C ALA A 114 -18.83 2.36 -3.15
N LYS A 115 -17.72 3.04 -2.83
CA LYS A 115 -16.56 3.27 -3.70
C LYS A 115 -15.44 2.23 -3.51
N SER A 116 -15.66 1.17 -2.73
CA SER A 116 -14.70 0.08 -2.64
C SER A 116 -14.51 -0.58 -4.01
N ALA A 117 -13.32 -1.15 -4.23
CA ALA A 117 -13.02 -1.88 -5.45
C ALA A 117 -14.06 -3.00 -5.68
N PRO A 118 -14.57 -3.15 -6.91
CA PRO A 118 -15.53 -4.20 -7.23
C PRO A 118 -14.89 -5.59 -7.10
N GLY A 119 -15.74 -6.59 -6.92
CA GLY A 119 -15.31 -8.00 -6.93
C GLY A 119 -14.97 -8.49 -8.35
N PRO A 120 -14.69 -9.80 -8.53
CA PRO A 120 -14.31 -10.39 -9.81
C PRO A 120 -15.33 -10.17 -10.94
N ASN A 121 -16.60 -9.94 -10.60
CA ASN A 121 -17.67 -9.62 -11.54
C ASN A 121 -17.62 -8.17 -12.08
N GLY A 122 -16.73 -7.32 -11.56
CA GLY A 122 -16.63 -5.91 -11.96
C GLY A 122 -17.80 -5.03 -11.51
N VAL A 123 -18.75 -5.54 -10.72
CA VAL A 123 -19.95 -4.80 -10.31
C VAL A 123 -19.67 -3.98 -9.05
N PRO A 124 -19.87 -2.65 -9.05
CA PRO A 124 -19.65 -1.82 -7.88
C PRO A 124 -20.63 -2.11 -6.73
N TYR A 125 -20.17 -1.97 -5.48
CA TYR A 125 -21.01 -2.08 -4.29
C TYR A 125 -22.19 -1.11 -4.28
N LEU A 126 -22.06 0.05 -4.92
CA LEU A 126 -23.14 1.02 -5.09
C LEU A 126 -24.39 0.40 -5.74
N LEU A 127 -24.20 -0.48 -6.72
CA LEU A 127 -25.30 -1.13 -7.42
C LEU A 127 -26.04 -2.10 -6.50
N TYR A 128 -25.31 -2.91 -5.71
CA TYR A 128 -25.91 -3.82 -4.75
C TYR A 128 -26.66 -3.10 -3.61
N LYS A 129 -26.19 -1.91 -3.21
CA LYS A 129 -26.86 -1.09 -2.19
C LYS A 129 -28.13 -0.42 -2.70
N ARG A 130 -28.13 0.05 -3.95
CA ARG A 130 -29.25 0.79 -4.53
C ARG A 130 -30.28 -0.12 -5.22
N CYS A 131 -29.86 -1.27 -5.74
CA CYS A 131 -30.71 -2.17 -6.50
C CYS A 131 -30.88 -3.51 -5.76
N LEU A 132 -32.02 -3.66 -5.09
CA LEU A 132 -32.37 -4.89 -4.37
C LEU A 132 -32.44 -6.11 -5.30
N ASN A 133 -32.82 -5.94 -6.56
CA ASN A 133 -32.86 -7.04 -7.53
C ASN A 133 -31.46 -7.55 -7.89
N GLY A 134 -30.48 -6.64 -8.02
CA GLY A 134 -29.08 -7.01 -8.22
C GLY A 134 -28.52 -7.77 -7.03
N LEU A 135 -28.87 -7.35 -5.81
CA LEU A 135 -28.49 -8.05 -4.57
C LEU A 135 -29.14 -9.43 -4.45
N LYS A 136 -30.44 -9.56 -4.77
CA LYS A 136 -31.14 -10.85 -4.82
C LYS A 136 -30.52 -11.80 -5.85
N ARG A 137 -30.08 -11.27 -7.00
CA ARG A 137 -29.38 -12.06 -8.01
C ARG A 137 -28.02 -12.53 -7.50
N LEU A 138 -27.27 -11.67 -6.81
CA LEU A 138 -26.01 -12.04 -6.15
C LEU A 138 -26.24 -13.15 -5.12
N HIS A 139 -27.28 -13.03 -4.28
CA HIS A 139 -27.61 -14.06 -3.29
C HIS A 139 -27.96 -15.41 -3.93
N LYS A 140 -28.63 -15.42 -5.09
CA LYS A 140 -28.99 -16.66 -5.80
C LYS A 140 -27.78 -17.40 -6.41
N ILE A 141 -26.64 -16.72 -6.59
CA ILE A 141 -25.43 -17.30 -7.18
C ILE A 141 -24.34 -17.61 -6.14
N LEU A 142 -24.57 -17.24 -4.87
CA LEU A 142 -23.75 -17.61 -3.71
C LEU A 142 -24.23 -18.95 -3.16
#